data_AF-A0A8R7UFB2-F1
#
_entry.id   AF-A0A8R7UFB2-F1
#
_cell.length_a   1.000
_cell.length_b   1.000
_cell.length_c   1.000
_cell.angle_alpha   90.00
_cell.angle_beta   90.00
_cell.angle_gamma   90.00
#
_symmetry.space_group_name_H-M   'P 1'
#
loop_
_entity.id
_entity.type
_entity.pdbx_description
1 polymer ?
#
loop_
_entity_poly.entity_id
_entity_poly.type
_entity_poly.pdbx_seq_one_letter_code
_entity_poly.pdbx_strand_id
1 'polypeptide(L)'
;MKDISLDAYKWLHELEPYTWVRAFQSDLPNCDILLNNNCEVFNKYILDARELPILSMLERIKGQLMQRHYSKQLEAEKMKGNICPKIKKKVEKLTEWENLCYVDGAGDGVFQVGDRGVNFLVDWHTNECSCKRWQKGGTPCVHAIACARHERVDPLSLVNQCYSVNMFKMAYKNIIYPCRDMAEWEKMNGPPVLPPLYTKQVGRPCKSRRKARGEVICSNGGKKMSRHGVIMH
;
A
#
# COMPACT_ATOMS: atom_id res chain seq x y z
N MET A 1 -4.84 0.55 -27.42
CA MET A 1 -4.02 -0.65 -27.08
C MET A 1 -4.03 -1.66 -28.22
N LYS A 2 -5.20 -1.96 -28.82
CA LYS A 2 -5.29 -2.63 -30.14
C LYS A 2 -4.38 -1.99 -31.19
N ASP A 3 -4.37 -0.66 -31.24
CA ASP A 3 -3.61 0.12 -32.23
C ASP A 3 -2.11 0.21 -31.91
N ILE A 4 -1.69 -0.27 -30.72
CA ILE A 4 -0.28 -0.22 -30.26
C ILE A 4 0.34 -1.61 -30.36
N SER A 5 -0.36 -2.65 -29.89
CA SER A 5 0.07 -4.05 -29.98
C SER A 5 -1.15 -4.96 -29.91
N LEU A 6 -1.39 -5.68 -30.99
CA LEU A 6 -2.49 -6.64 -31.08
C LEU A 6 -2.32 -7.80 -30.10
N ASP A 7 -1.08 -8.26 -29.92
CA ASP A 7 -0.77 -9.39 -29.03
C ASP A 7 -0.98 -9.03 -27.56
N ALA A 8 -0.53 -7.84 -27.13
CA ALA A 8 -0.77 -7.35 -25.78
C ALA A 8 -2.27 -7.15 -25.51
N TYR A 9 -3.02 -6.68 -26.51
CA TYR A 9 -4.47 -6.57 -26.41
C TYR A 9 -5.15 -7.93 -26.23
N LYS A 10 -4.79 -8.93 -27.04
CA LYS A 10 -5.36 -10.29 -26.92
C LYS A 10 -5.07 -10.88 -25.55
N TRP A 11 -3.83 -10.79 -25.10
CA TRP A 11 -3.42 -11.27 -23.78
C TRP A 11 -4.19 -10.61 -22.63
N LEU A 12 -4.37 -9.28 -22.66
CA LEU A 12 -5.18 -8.57 -21.65
C LEU A 12 -6.66 -8.92 -21.72
N HIS A 13 -7.18 -9.22 -22.91
CA HIS A 13 -8.58 -9.58 -23.11
C HIS A 13 -8.90 -11.00 -22.59
N GLU A 14 -7.90 -11.87 -22.45
CA GLU A 14 -8.03 -13.16 -21.80
C GLU A 14 -8.11 -13.04 -20.27
N LEU A 15 -7.61 -11.94 -19.70
CA LEU A 15 -7.62 -11.71 -18.26
C LEU A 15 -8.93 -11.03 -17.83
N GLU A 16 -9.51 -11.53 -16.74
CA GLU A 16 -10.71 -10.94 -16.16
C GLU A 16 -10.45 -9.48 -15.76
N PRO A 17 -11.32 -8.52 -16.17
CA PRO A 17 -11.06 -7.08 -16.01
C PRO A 17 -10.74 -6.63 -14.59
N TYR A 18 -11.28 -7.29 -13.56
CA TYR A 18 -11.00 -6.95 -12.16
C TYR A 18 -9.52 -7.17 -11.78
N THR A 19 -8.76 -7.96 -12.54
CA THR A 19 -7.35 -8.24 -12.24
C THR A 19 -6.42 -7.08 -12.64
N TRP A 20 -6.80 -6.27 -13.62
CA TRP A 20 -5.93 -5.25 -14.21
C TRP A 20 -6.58 -3.86 -14.41
N VAL A 21 -7.90 -3.76 -14.33
CA VAL A 21 -8.64 -2.49 -14.45
C VAL A 21 -9.22 -2.09 -13.10
N ARG A 22 -8.75 -0.94 -12.59
CA ARG A 22 -9.22 -0.41 -11.31
C ARG A 22 -10.74 -0.31 -11.25
N ALA A 23 -11.42 0.09 -12.34
CA ALA A 23 -12.88 0.24 -12.36
C ALA A 23 -13.67 -1.02 -11.96
N PHE A 24 -13.13 -2.21 -12.25
CA PHE A 24 -13.79 -3.50 -11.98
C PHE A 24 -13.31 -4.18 -10.69
N GLN A 25 -12.33 -3.60 -9.97
CA GLN A 25 -11.86 -4.13 -8.69
C GLN A 25 -12.89 -3.90 -7.58
N SER A 26 -12.94 -4.84 -6.64
CA SER A 26 -13.73 -4.70 -5.42
C SER A 26 -13.32 -3.45 -4.64
N ASP A 27 -14.31 -2.83 -4.00
CA ASP A 27 -14.06 -1.65 -3.17
C ASP A 27 -13.41 -2.04 -1.83
N LEU A 28 -13.47 -3.32 -1.44
CA LEU A 28 -12.79 -3.89 -0.27
C LEU A 28 -11.64 -4.83 -0.67
N PRO A 29 -10.53 -4.86 0.09
CA PRO A 29 -10.20 -3.94 1.19
C PRO A 29 -9.85 -2.54 0.69
N ASN A 30 -10.16 -1.50 1.47
CA ASN A 30 -9.83 -0.11 1.15
C ASN A 30 -8.30 0.06 1.07
N CYS A 31 -7.72 -0.07 -0.12
CA CYS A 31 -6.30 0.08 -0.37
C CYS A 31 -6.06 0.83 -1.68
N ASP A 32 -5.29 1.92 -1.60
CA ASP A 32 -4.88 2.69 -2.78
C ASP A 32 -3.66 2.06 -3.49
N ILE A 33 -3.18 0.90 -3.01
CA ILE A 33 -1.98 0.21 -3.52
C ILE A 33 -2.41 -0.87 -4.52
N LEU A 34 -2.07 -0.65 -5.79
CA LEU A 34 -2.40 -1.56 -6.92
C LEU A 34 -1.20 -2.39 -7.40
N LEU A 35 -0.09 -2.39 -6.65
CA LEU A 35 1.19 -2.93 -7.09
C LEU A 35 1.73 -4.00 -6.12
N ASN A 36 2.65 -4.83 -6.62
CA ASN A 36 3.44 -5.81 -5.86
C ASN A 36 4.33 -5.22 -4.75
N ASN A 37 4.20 -3.92 -4.46
CA ASN A 37 5.00 -3.14 -3.53
C ASN A 37 5.06 -3.81 -2.14
N ASN A 38 3.99 -4.47 -1.70
CA ASN A 38 3.98 -5.18 -0.42
C ASN A 38 4.97 -6.36 -0.42
N CYS A 39 5.01 -7.15 -1.49
CA CYS A 39 5.95 -8.25 -1.65
C CYS A 39 7.39 -7.72 -1.79
N GLU A 40 7.61 -6.63 -2.52
CA GLU A 40 8.95 -6.04 -2.67
C GLU A 40 9.47 -5.49 -1.34
N VAL A 41 8.63 -4.77 -0.59
CA VAL A 41 8.97 -4.25 0.74
C VAL A 41 9.25 -5.38 1.72
N PHE A 42 8.43 -6.43 1.72
CA PHE A 42 8.64 -7.59 2.59
C PHE A 42 9.93 -8.33 2.23
N ASN A 43 10.16 -8.61 0.93
CA ASN A 43 11.38 -9.28 0.47
C ASN A 43 12.64 -8.49 0.82
N LYS A 44 12.58 -7.15 0.73
CA LYS A 44 13.67 -6.28 1.19
C LYS A 44 13.85 -6.33 2.70
N TYR A 45 12.76 -6.39 3.46
CA TYR A 45 12.79 -6.44 4.93
C TYR A 45 13.47 -7.69 5.48
N ILE A 46 13.25 -8.84 4.83
CA ILE A 46 13.81 -10.13 5.26
C ILE A 46 15.10 -10.53 4.49
N LEU A 47 15.65 -9.63 3.65
CA LEU A 47 16.74 -9.96 2.73
C LEU A 47 17.93 -10.61 3.45
N ASP A 48 18.40 -10.01 4.54
CA ASP A 48 19.54 -10.52 5.32
C ASP A 48 19.20 -11.84 6.03
N ALA A 49 17.96 -11.96 6.52
CA ALA A 49 17.51 -13.16 7.23
C ALA A 49 17.49 -14.39 6.32
N ARG A 50 17.16 -14.20 5.04
CA ARG A 50 17.10 -15.27 4.03
C ARG A 50 18.45 -15.90 3.70
N GLU A 51 19.56 -15.26 4.10
CA GLU A 51 20.90 -15.82 3.93
C GLU A 51 21.34 -16.70 5.11
N LEU A 52 20.54 -16.78 6.17
CA LEU A 52 20.85 -17.54 7.37
C LEU A 52 20.33 -18.98 7.30
N PRO A 53 20.90 -19.93 8.07
CA PRO A 53 20.29 -21.23 8.31
C PRO A 53 18.86 -21.09 8.84
N ILE A 54 18.01 -22.10 8.60
CA ILE A 54 16.55 -22.03 8.85
C ILE A 54 16.22 -21.52 10.26
N LEU A 55 16.88 -22.05 11.30
CA LEU A 55 16.66 -21.63 12.69
C LEU A 55 16.99 -20.14 12.88
N SER A 56 18.20 -19.73 12.49
CA SER A 56 18.65 -18.34 12.60
C SER A 56 17.82 -17.38 11.74
N MET A 57 17.32 -17.82 10.58
CA MET A 57 16.39 -17.06 9.74
C MET A 57 15.09 -16.79 10.49
N LEU A 58 14.49 -17.82 11.09
CA LEU A 58 13.24 -17.70 11.85
C LEU A 58 13.42 -16.80 13.08
N GLU A 59 14.51 -16.97 13.83
CA GLU A 59 14.83 -16.11 14.96
C GLU A 59 15.01 -14.64 14.54
N ARG A 60 15.72 -14.39 13.43
CA ARG A 60 15.92 -13.05 12.90
C ARG A 60 14.61 -12.40 12.48
N ILE A 61 13.75 -13.12 11.76
CA ILE A 61 12.43 -12.62 11.32
C ILE A 61 11.54 -12.35 12.55
N LYS A 62 11.51 -13.27 13.53
CA LYS A 62 10.77 -13.08 14.78
C LYS A 62 11.22 -11.81 15.49
N GLY A 63 12.53 -11.62 15.67
CA GLY A 63 13.10 -10.44 16.33
C GLY A 63 12.79 -9.14 15.58
N GLN A 64 12.86 -9.16 14.25
CA GLN A 64 12.47 -8.03 13.40
C GLN A 64 10.99 -7.66 13.59
N LEU A 65 10.08 -8.64 13.53
CA LEU A 65 8.64 -8.42 13.72
C LEU A 65 8.33 -7.92 15.14
N MET A 66 8.96 -8.50 16.16
CA MET A 66 8.83 -8.09 17.56
C MET A 66 9.23 -6.61 17.73
N GLN A 67 10.41 -6.22 17.22
CA GLN A 67 10.87 -4.83 17.27
C GLN A 67 9.93 -3.89 16.51
N ARG A 68 9.39 -4.34 15.37
CA ARG A 68 8.43 -3.57 14.58
C ARG A 68 7.12 -3.36 15.33
N HIS A 69 6.55 -4.42 15.94
CA HIS A 69 5.33 -4.31 16.76
C HIS A 69 5.54 -3.34 17.91
N TYR A 70 6.62 -3.52 18.68
CA TYR A 70 6.97 -2.61 19.78
C TYR A 70 7.11 -1.15 19.32
N SER A 71 7.86 -0.90 18.24
CA SER A 71 8.02 0.45 17.68
C SER A 71 6.69 1.07 17.25
N LYS A 72 5.77 0.25 16.71
CA LYS A 72 4.43 0.70 16.27
C LYS A 72 3.53 1.02 17.45
N GLN A 73 3.61 0.24 18.54
CA GLN A 73 2.89 0.54 19.79
C GLN A 73 3.36 1.89 20.37
N LEU A 74 4.67 2.11 20.48
CA LEU A 74 5.22 3.40 20.92
C LEU A 74 4.84 4.57 19.99
N GLU A 75 4.79 4.35 18.67
CA GLU A 75 4.32 5.36 17.72
C GLU A 75 2.85 5.70 17.99
N ALA A 76 2.00 4.68 18.23
CA ALA A 76 0.57 4.83 18.46
C ALA A 76 0.24 5.59 19.76
N GLU A 77 1.06 5.44 20.81
CA GLU A 77 0.94 6.19 22.06
C GLU A 77 1.20 7.69 21.87
N LYS A 78 2.10 8.03 20.94
CA LYS A 78 2.46 9.43 20.63
C LYS A 78 1.47 10.09 19.66
N MET A 79 0.62 9.32 18.98
CA MET A 79 -0.37 9.87 18.05
C MET A 79 -1.45 10.64 18.82
N LYS A 80 -1.70 11.89 18.41
CA LYS A 80 -2.77 12.73 18.94
C LYS A 80 -3.96 12.74 17.99
N GLY A 81 -5.17 12.73 18.55
CA GLY A 81 -6.43 12.77 17.81
C GLY A 81 -6.93 11.38 17.35
N ASN A 82 -8.03 11.39 16.58
CA ASN A 82 -8.76 10.16 16.25
C ASN A 82 -8.26 9.47 14.97
N ILE A 83 -7.68 10.23 14.02
CA ILE A 83 -7.22 9.73 12.72
C ILE A 83 -5.69 9.67 12.66
N CYS A 84 -5.14 8.63 12.04
CA CYS A 84 -3.70 8.46 11.91
C CYS A 84 -3.02 9.66 11.21
N PRO A 85 -1.88 10.18 11.72
CA PRO A 85 -1.25 11.40 11.20
C PRO A 85 -0.91 11.37 9.70
N LYS A 86 -0.53 10.20 9.16
CA LYS A 86 -0.23 10.05 7.72
C LYS A 86 -1.47 10.26 6.86
N ILE A 87 -2.63 9.82 7.34
CA ILE A 87 -3.91 9.98 6.64
C ILE A 87 -4.38 11.43 6.76
N LYS A 88 -4.22 12.04 7.94
CA LYS A 88 -4.45 13.47 8.11
C LYS A 88 -3.67 14.31 7.10
N LYS A 89 -2.35 14.08 6.97
CA LYS A 89 -1.51 14.73 5.97
C LYS A 89 -1.95 14.46 4.52
N LYS A 90 -2.47 13.26 4.23
CA LYS A 90 -2.99 12.93 2.90
C LYS A 90 -4.24 13.76 2.59
N VAL A 91 -5.16 13.89 3.54
CA VAL A 91 -6.38 14.70 3.40
C VAL A 91 -6.03 16.18 3.27
N GLU A 92 -5.15 16.71 4.13
CA GLU A 92 -4.66 18.10 4.08
C GLU A 92 -4.07 18.44 2.70
N LYS A 93 -3.29 17.54 2.11
CA LYS A 93 -2.76 17.72 0.76
C LYS A 93 -3.85 17.74 -0.32
N LEU A 94 -4.94 16.99 -0.14
CA LEU A 94 -6.05 16.97 -1.10
C LEU A 94 -6.92 18.22 -0.98
N THR A 95 -7.03 18.80 0.22
CA THR A 95 -7.70 20.08 0.50
C THR A 95 -7.10 21.22 -0.36
N GLU A 96 -5.80 21.20 -0.65
CA GLU A 96 -5.17 22.20 -1.54
C GLU A 96 -5.79 22.25 -2.95
N TRP A 97 -6.37 21.14 -3.41
CA TRP A 97 -6.94 21.00 -4.76
C TRP A 97 -8.46 21.17 -4.79
N GLU A 98 -9.12 21.29 -3.63
CA GLU A 98 -10.58 21.36 -3.54
C GLU A 98 -11.15 22.64 -4.13
N ASN A 99 -10.36 23.72 -4.17
CA ASN A 99 -10.75 25.01 -4.74
C ASN A 99 -10.99 24.95 -6.25
N LEU A 100 -10.54 23.89 -6.92
CA LEU A 100 -10.79 23.65 -8.34
C LEU A 100 -12.15 22.99 -8.60
N CYS A 101 -12.86 22.57 -7.54
CA CYS A 101 -14.13 21.88 -7.63
C CYS A 101 -15.29 22.84 -7.37
N TYR A 102 -16.32 22.77 -8.22
CA TYR A 102 -17.59 23.48 -8.07
C TYR A 102 -18.64 22.49 -7.56
N VAL A 103 -19.35 22.83 -6.49
CA VAL A 103 -20.28 21.92 -5.83
C VAL A 103 -21.69 22.47 -5.96
N ASP A 104 -22.60 21.64 -6.47
CA ASP A 104 -24.04 21.84 -6.49
C ASP A 104 -24.70 20.79 -5.60
N GLY A 105 -25.41 21.22 -4.57
CA GLY A 105 -26.15 20.32 -3.67
C GLY A 105 -27.46 19.85 -4.30
N ALA A 106 -27.65 18.53 -4.39
CA ALA A 106 -28.94 17.93 -4.78
C ALA A 106 -29.89 17.79 -3.58
N GLY A 107 -29.36 17.87 -2.36
CA GLY A 107 -30.08 17.63 -1.10
C GLY A 107 -29.71 16.27 -0.49
N ASP A 108 -30.02 16.10 0.80
CA ASP A 108 -29.83 14.85 1.56
C ASP A 108 -28.43 14.21 1.42
N GLY A 109 -27.37 15.04 1.51
CA GLY A 109 -25.99 14.53 1.43
C GLY A 109 -25.55 14.04 0.05
N VAL A 110 -26.32 14.36 -1.00
CA VAL A 110 -25.99 14.08 -2.40
C VAL A 110 -25.59 15.37 -3.13
N PHE A 111 -24.51 15.30 -3.90
CA PHE A 111 -23.91 16.44 -4.58
C PHE A 111 -23.51 16.11 -6.01
N GLN A 112 -23.64 17.10 -6.88
CA GLN A 112 -22.96 17.12 -8.16
C GLN A 112 -21.72 18.01 -8.04
N VAL A 113 -20.55 17.49 -8.40
CA VAL A 113 -19.28 18.21 -8.31
C VAL A 113 -18.63 18.33 -9.68
N GLY A 114 -18.50 19.56 -10.19
CA GLY A 114 -17.73 19.85 -11.40
C GLY A 114 -16.24 19.96 -11.11
N ASP A 115 -15.42 19.16 -11.79
CA ASP A 115 -13.95 19.21 -11.74
C ASP A 115 -13.40 19.03 -13.17
N ARG A 116 -12.66 20.04 -13.66
CA ARG A 116 -12.04 20.07 -15.01
C ARG A 116 -13.00 19.74 -16.15
N GLY A 117 -14.23 20.24 -16.09
CA GLY A 117 -15.25 20.05 -17.13
C GLY A 117 -15.94 18.68 -17.10
N VAL A 118 -15.73 17.88 -16.06
CA VAL A 118 -16.45 16.62 -15.81
C VAL A 118 -17.22 16.73 -14.51
N ASN A 119 -18.45 16.23 -14.50
CA ASN A 119 -19.29 16.19 -13.31
C ASN A 119 -19.16 14.84 -12.61
N PHE A 120 -19.03 14.88 -11.29
CA PHE A 120 -18.94 13.72 -10.41
C PHE A 120 -20.12 13.70 -9.45
N LEU A 121 -20.70 12.52 -9.25
CA LEU A 121 -21.72 12.30 -8.23
C LEU A 121 -21.00 11.96 -6.92
N VAL A 122 -21.37 12.64 -5.84
CA VAL A 122 -20.86 12.38 -4.49
C VAL A 122 -22.05 12.11 -3.57
N ASP A 123 -21.98 11.02 -2.81
CA ASP A 123 -22.99 10.59 -1.84
C ASP A 123 -22.30 10.31 -0.51
N TRP A 124 -22.71 11.04 0.53
CA TRP A 124 -22.12 10.93 1.86
C TRP A 124 -22.61 9.74 2.67
N HIS A 125 -23.86 9.34 2.50
CA HIS A 125 -24.46 8.22 3.24
C HIS A 125 -23.73 6.91 2.92
N THR A 126 -23.35 6.77 1.65
CA THR A 126 -22.62 5.60 1.17
C THR A 126 -21.10 5.80 1.12
N ASN A 127 -20.62 7.02 1.43
CA ASN A 127 -19.20 7.43 1.28
C ASN A 127 -18.68 7.16 -0.14
N GLU A 128 -19.49 7.47 -1.14
CA GLU A 128 -19.23 7.18 -2.54
C GLU A 128 -18.95 8.44 -3.35
N CYS A 129 -18.04 8.30 -4.31
CA CYS A 129 -17.86 9.26 -5.38
C CYS A 129 -17.75 8.51 -6.71
N SER A 130 -18.34 9.04 -7.78
CA SER A 130 -18.22 8.43 -9.11
C SER A 130 -16.77 8.35 -9.62
N CYS A 131 -15.82 9.10 -9.03
CA CYS A 131 -14.40 8.94 -9.32
C CYS A 131 -13.77 7.64 -8.76
N LYS A 132 -14.51 6.88 -7.93
CA LYS A 132 -14.11 5.62 -7.27
C LYS A 132 -12.89 5.69 -6.35
N ARG A 133 -12.35 6.89 -6.09
CA ARG A 133 -11.19 7.08 -5.20
C ARG A 133 -11.56 7.01 -3.72
N TRP A 134 -12.75 7.47 -3.35
CA TRP A 134 -13.19 7.46 -1.95
C TRP A 134 -13.45 6.04 -1.47
N GLN A 135 -14.24 5.27 -2.23
CA GLN A 135 -14.57 3.87 -1.95
C GLN A 135 -13.30 3.03 -1.81
N LYS A 136 -12.42 3.08 -2.82
CA LYS A 136 -11.19 2.27 -2.84
C LYS A 136 -10.13 2.72 -1.86
N GLY A 137 -10.04 4.02 -1.61
CA GLY A 137 -9.03 4.59 -0.74
C GLY A 137 -9.41 4.54 0.73
N GLY A 138 -10.71 4.52 1.06
CA GLY A 138 -11.24 4.76 2.40
C GLY A 138 -10.94 6.16 2.95
N THR A 139 -10.49 7.09 2.10
CA THR A 139 -10.21 8.49 2.43
C THR A 139 -10.96 9.36 1.44
N PRO A 140 -11.59 10.47 1.85
CA PRO A 140 -12.37 11.31 0.94
C PRO A 140 -11.49 11.79 -0.23
N CYS A 141 -12.04 11.72 -1.44
CA CYS A 141 -11.40 12.28 -2.62
C CYS A 141 -11.54 13.81 -2.63
N VAL A 142 -10.85 14.49 -3.56
CA VAL A 142 -10.95 15.96 -3.71
C VAL A 142 -12.40 16.45 -3.85
N HIS A 143 -13.26 15.69 -4.55
CA HIS A 143 -14.68 16.02 -4.72
C HIS A 143 -15.46 15.93 -3.40
N ALA A 144 -15.24 14.87 -2.61
CA ALA A 144 -15.86 14.69 -1.32
C ALA A 144 -15.40 15.76 -0.30
N ILE A 145 -14.12 16.13 -0.34
CA ILE A 145 -13.57 17.22 0.49
C ILE A 145 -14.18 18.56 0.07
N ALA A 146 -14.36 18.82 -1.23
CA ALA A 146 -15.04 20.02 -1.71
C ALA A 146 -16.50 20.09 -1.21
N CYS A 147 -17.22 18.97 -1.18
CA CYS A 147 -18.55 18.89 -0.55
C CYS A 147 -18.47 19.18 0.95
N ALA A 148 -17.45 18.66 1.66
CA ALA A 148 -17.29 18.89 3.09
C ALA A 148 -17.08 20.38 3.39
N ARG A 149 -16.30 21.08 2.54
CA ARG A 149 -16.16 22.53 2.61
C ARG A 149 -17.50 23.25 2.36
N HIS A 150 -18.27 22.82 1.37
CA HIS A 150 -19.59 23.39 1.06
C HIS A 150 -20.54 23.33 2.27
N GLU A 151 -20.60 22.17 2.92
CA GLU A 151 -21.44 21.91 4.10
C GLU A 151 -20.81 22.34 5.44
N ARG A 152 -19.57 22.87 5.42
CA ARG A 152 -18.81 23.28 6.61
C ARG A 152 -18.56 22.12 7.61
N VAL A 153 -18.33 20.93 7.08
CA VAL A 153 -17.99 19.72 7.84
C VAL A 153 -16.49 19.47 7.78
N ASP A 154 -15.91 18.98 8.88
CA ASP A 154 -14.50 18.57 8.91
C ASP A 154 -14.28 17.39 7.94
N PRO A 155 -13.43 17.52 6.89
CA PRO A 155 -13.16 16.43 5.97
C PRO A 155 -12.58 15.18 6.64
N LEU A 156 -11.96 15.30 7.81
CA LEU A 156 -11.45 14.15 8.56
C LEU A 156 -12.57 13.26 9.12
N SER A 157 -13.78 13.79 9.29
CA SER A 157 -14.95 13.00 9.70
C SER A 157 -15.41 12.00 8.63
N LEU A 158 -15.07 12.28 7.36
CA LEU A 158 -15.39 11.44 6.19
C LEU A 158 -14.35 10.33 5.94
N VAL A 159 -13.31 10.26 6.77
CA VAL A 159 -12.27 9.22 6.68
C VAL A 159 -12.80 7.93 7.27
N ASN A 160 -12.60 6.81 6.56
CA ASN A 160 -13.02 5.50 7.03
C ASN A 160 -12.34 5.14 8.37
N GLN A 161 -13.11 4.55 9.28
CA GLN A 161 -12.67 4.17 10.63
C GLN A 161 -11.45 3.22 10.64
N CYS A 162 -11.17 2.50 9.56
CA CYS A 162 -9.98 1.66 9.42
C CYS A 162 -8.66 2.45 9.56
N TYR A 163 -8.70 3.77 9.32
CA TYR A 163 -7.58 4.69 9.48
C TYR A 163 -7.55 5.42 10.83
N SER A 164 -8.42 5.04 11.77
CA SER A 164 -8.40 5.59 13.11
C SER A 164 -7.18 5.12 13.90
N VAL A 165 -6.73 5.97 14.83
CA VAL A 165 -5.67 5.64 15.78
C VAL A 165 -6.08 4.42 16.63
N ASN A 166 -7.38 4.28 16.94
CA ASN A 166 -7.87 3.10 17.65
C ASN A 166 -7.67 1.82 16.84
N MET A 167 -8.06 1.81 15.55
CA MET A 167 -7.87 0.64 14.70
C MET A 167 -6.39 0.31 14.48
N PHE A 168 -5.54 1.34 14.39
CA PHE A 168 -4.09 1.16 14.38
C PHE A 168 -3.58 0.48 15.65
N LYS A 169 -4.03 0.92 16.83
CA LYS A 169 -3.70 0.27 18.12
C LYS A 169 -4.18 -1.17 18.15
N MET A 170 -5.39 -1.45 17.66
CA MET A 170 -5.92 -2.82 17.57
C MET A 170 -5.06 -3.71 16.67
N ALA A 171 -4.63 -3.20 15.51
CA ALA A 171 -3.78 -3.94 14.57
C ALA A 171 -2.42 -4.35 15.16
N TYR A 172 -1.87 -3.52 16.05
CA TYR A 172 -0.59 -3.78 16.73
C TYR A 172 -0.74 -4.16 18.21
N LYS A 173 -1.95 -4.49 18.68
CA LYS A 173 -2.23 -4.80 20.09
C LYS A 173 -1.50 -6.05 20.57
N ASN A 174 -1.41 -7.06 19.71
CA ASN A 174 -0.85 -8.35 20.06
C ASN A 174 0.66 -8.29 20.21
N ILE A 175 1.16 -9.01 21.22
CA ILE A 175 2.58 -9.11 21.56
C ILE A 175 3.14 -10.38 20.94
N ILE A 176 4.27 -10.24 20.25
CA ILE A 176 5.10 -11.37 19.84
C ILE A 176 6.03 -11.67 21.02
N TYR A 177 5.74 -12.76 21.75
CA TYR A 177 6.49 -13.10 22.95
C TYR A 177 7.94 -13.49 22.64
N PRO A 178 8.90 -13.10 23.49
CA PRO A 178 10.25 -13.62 23.41
C PRO A 178 10.27 -15.12 23.68
N CYS A 179 11.28 -15.81 23.15
CA CYS A 179 11.53 -17.21 23.49
C CYS A 179 12.64 -17.24 24.52
N ARG A 180 12.60 -18.23 25.42
CA ARG A 180 13.73 -18.55 26.29
C ARG A 180 14.95 -18.95 25.48
N ASP A 181 16.11 -18.96 26.13
CA ASP A 181 17.33 -19.45 25.50
C ASP A 181 17.20 -20.93 25.11
N MET A 182 17.88 -21.34 24.04
CA MET A 182 17.89 -22.73 23.57
C MET A 182 18.35 -23.71 24.66
N ALA A 183 19.21 -23.28 25.59
CA ALA A 183 19.66 -24.08 26.72
C ALA A 183 18.52 -24.50 27.66
N GLU A 184 17.43 -23.75 27.70
CA GLU A 184 16.26 -24.01 28.56
C GLU A 184 15.13 -24.74 27.82
N TRP A 185 15.29 -25.05 26.54
CA TRP A 185 14.24 -25.69 25.76
C TRP A 185 14.09 -27.16 26.13
N GLU A 186 12.83 -27.60 26.28
CA GLU A 186 12.51 -29.00 26.49
C GLU A 186 12.94 -29.84 25.28
N LYS A 187 13.68 -30.92 25.52
CA LYS A 187 14.11 -31.84 24.47
C LYS A 187 12.95 -32.74 24.09
N MET A 188 12.31 -32.44 22.96
CA MET A 188 11.11 -33.16 22.48
C MET A 188 11.37 -34.56 21.91
N ASN A 189 12.59 -35.12 22.04
CA ASN A 189 13.01 -36.41 21.44
C ASN A 189 12.55 -36.60 19.99
N GLY A 190 12.51 -35.52 19.21
CA GLY A 190 12.10 -35.54 17.81
C GLY A 190 13.17 -36.16 16.90
N PRO A 191 12.81 -36.50 15.64
CA PRO A 191 13.77 -36.99 14.67
C PRO A 191 14.90 -35.98 14.47
N PRO A 192 16.16 -36.44 14.34
CA PRO A 192 17.28 -35.54 14.12
C PRO A 192 17.09 -34.78 12.80
N VAL A 193 17.09 -33.44 12.88
CA VAL A 193 17.07 -32.59 11.70
C VAL A 193 18.48 -32.60 11.10
N LEU A 194 18.70 -33.46 10.12
CA LEU A 194 19.95 -33.52 9.39
C LEU A 194 20.10 -32.28 8.50
N PRO A 195 21.32 -31.78 8.28
CA PRO A 195 21.54 -30.71 7.32
C PRO A 195 21.05 -31.15 5.94
N PRO A 196 20.57 -30.21 5.10
CA PRO A 196 20.21 -30.53 3.73
C PRO A 196 21.41 -31.18 3.03
N LEU A 197 21.15 -32.24 2.26
CA LEU A 197 22.18 -32.89 1.45
C LEU A 197 22.81 -31.83 0.54
N TYR A 198 24.12 -31.61 0.71
CA TYR A 198 24.84 -30.62 -0.07
C TYR A 198 24.92 -31.09 -1.53
N THR A 199 24.09 -30.50 -2.39
CA THR A 199 24.21 -30.61 -3.84
C THR A 199 24.93 -29.37 -4.37
N LYS A 200 26.02 -29.55 -5.13
CA LYS A 200 26.66 -28.45 -5.88
C LYS A 200 25.66 -27.90 -6.92
N GLN A 201 24.95 -26.83 -6.56
CA GLN A 201 24.13 -26.09 -7.50
C GLN A 201 25.02 -25.15 -8.32
N VAL A 202 24.79 -25.06 -9.63
CA VAL A 202 25.55 -24.20 -10.55
C VAL A 202 25.25 -22.75 -10.24
N GLY A 203 26.04 -22.15 -9.34
CA GLY A 203 26.08 -20.71 -9.07
C GLY A 203 24.87 -20.14 -8.31
N ARG A 204 25.15 -19.33 -7.28
CA ARG A 204 24.13 -18.54 -6.59
C ARG A 204 23.58 -17.49 -7.57
N PRO A 205 22.25 -17.41 -7.81
CA PRO A 205 21.66 -16.29 -8.53
C PRO A 205 22.07 -14.96 -7.88
N CYS A 206 22.43 -13.96 -8.69
CA CYS A 206 22.94 -12.69 -8.17
C CYS A 206 21.94 -12.04 -7.19
N LYS A 207 22.47 -11.49 -6.08
CA LYS A 207 21.70 -10.82 -5.00
C LYS A 207 20.84 -9.64 -5.49
N SER A 208 21.18 -9.09 -6.64
CA SER A 208 20.47 -8.00 -7.30
C SER A 208 20.36 -8.33 -8.78
N ARG A 209 19.25 -7.90 -9.40
CA ARG A 209 19.02 -8.03 -10.84
C ARG A 209 20.21 -7.43 -11.61
N ARG A 210 20.76 -8.19 -12.57
CA ARG A 210 21.76 -7.64 -13.52
C ARG A 210 21.08 -6.61 -14.42
N LYS A 211 21.67 -5.42 -14.53
CA LYS A 211 21.17 -4.32 -15.37
C LYS A 211 21.40 -4.64 -16.85
N ALA A 212 20.46 -4.29 -17.72
CA ALA A 212 20.64 -4.40 -19.17
C ALA A 212 21.64 -3.34 -19.69
N ARG A 213 22.29 -3.60 -20.84
CA ARG A 213 23.12 -2.60 -21.52
C ARG A 213 22.25 -1.38 -21.86
N GLY A 214 22.46 -0.25 -21.16
CA GLY A 214 21.71 1.00 -21.34
C GLY A 214 21.15 1.63 -20.06
N GLU A 215 21.17 0.92 -18.91
CA GLU A 215 20.73 1.50 -17.63
C GLU A 215 21.82 2.42 -17.02
N VAL A 216 21.70 3.73 -17.23
CA VAL A 216 22.63 4.75 -16.67
C VAL A 216 22.28 5.06 -15.20
N ILE A 217 23.31 5.24 -14.37
CA ILE A 217 23.20 5.62 -12.95
C ILE A 217 23.13 7.15 -12.84
N CYS A 218 22.15 7.70 -12.11
CA CYS A 218 22.28 9.08 -11.59
C CYS A 218 23.02 9.07 -10.26
N SER A 219 23.90 10.05 -10.04
CA SER A 219 24.76 10.18 -8.85
C SER A 219 24.02 10.17 -7.51
N ASN A 220 22.70 10.40 -7.50
CA ASN A 220 21.89 10.46 -6.28
C ASN A 220 20.87 9.31 -6.15
N GLY A 221 21.07 8.19 -6.84
CA GLY A 221 20.27 6.96 -6.63
C GLY A 221 18.83 6.99 -7.19
N GLY A 222 18.41 8.06 -7.87
CA GLY A 222 17.14 8.12 -8.59
C GLY A 222 17.23 7.65 -10.04
N LYS A 223 16.14 7.07 -10.58
CA LYS A 223 16.02 6.75 -12.01
C LYS A 223 15.79 8.04 -12.81
N LYS A 224 16.59 8.29 -13.85
CA LYS A 224 16.24 9.24 -14.93
C LYS A 224 16.07 8.43 -16.21
N MET A 225 14.87 8.43 -16.77
CA MET A 225 14.62 7.81 -18.06
C MET A 225 15.29 8.64 -19.16
N SER A 226 15.97 7.97 -20.09
CA SER A 226 16.52 8.60 -21.29
C SER A 226 15.37 9.13 -22.15
N ARG A 227 15.49 10.37 -22.64
CA ARG A 227 14.53 11.00 -23.58
C ARG A 227 14.83 10.65 -25.05
N HIS A 228 15.72 9.70 -25.31
CA HIS A 228 16.04 9.30 -26.67
C HIS A 228 14.84 8.51 -27.24
N GLY A 229 14.16 9.09 -28.24
CA GLY A 229 12.99 8.48 -28.91
C GLY A 229 11.61 8.84 -28.34
N VAL A 230 11.51 9.77 -27.37
CA VAL A 230 10.21 10.21 -26.85
C VAL A 230 9.64 11.32 -27.75
N ILE A 231 8.70 10.96 -28.62
CA ILE A 231 7.82 11.93 -29.27
C ILE A 231 6.72 12.27 -28.27
N MET A 232 6.68 13.52 -27.80
CA MET A 232 5.58 14.01 -26.96
C MET A 232 4.39 14.31 -27.86
N HIS A 233 3.26 13.65 -27.62
CA HIS A 233 1.93 14.04 -28.10
C HIS A 233 1.22 14.85 -27.02
#